data_AF-A0A7R8ZRD2-F1
#
_entry.id   AF-A0A7R8ZRD2-F1
#
_cell.length_a   1.000
_cell.length_b   1.000
_cell.length_c   1.000
_cell.angle_alpha   90.00
_cell.angle_beta   90.00
_cell.angle_gamma   90.00
#
_symmetry.space_group_name_H-M   'P 1'
#
loop_
_entity.id
_entity.type
_entity.pdbx_description
1 polymer ?
#
loop_
_entity_poly.entity_id
_entity_poly.type
_entity_poly.pdbx_seq_one_letter_code
_entity_poly.pdbx_strand_id
1 'polypeptide(L)'
;MAASSEITAMRAAGYSIRSIVITTLKLGFVLALTAFALGEWVAPKSEAYAQNFKVRMLQKQVAISSEGTWLKNGNQYLAIDKIWSEKKIDGISIYEVAPEQGGFSRIIKAESAHNEGEGWWLNNVTERIMSTDKVTVKNHLKLDAAELLPENMLELAQVNPEQLTALELARFIEHQSENQLSTERFELEYWKHFTTPLSTLVMLILAAPLVFGFQRNAGAGQRIFIGILIGIAYLLLDQIISRTGLVYGLSPLLSAALPLLLFSLAGLFMLNRGVRQVSFIDVAPKRTDPNEHTTACKQQLEEYFTGTRQTFDLVLDAQGTDFQQQVWQQLQTIPFGSSCSYQDIADALHNPKAVRAVGAANGKNPVAIIVPCHRGRKAIFIATVCLIMLLKISINHKQDLRNLVSLN
;
A
#
# COMPACT_ATOMS: atom_id res chain seq x y z
N MET A 1 22.83 -5.99 6.08
CA MET A 1 22.71 -6.46 4.69
C MET A 1 23.34 -5.53 3.66
N ALA A 2 22.76 -4.38 3.28
CA ALA A 2 23.35 -3.54 2.23
C ALA A 2 24.67 -2.86 2.64
N ALA A 3 24.75 -2.41 3.90
CA ALA A 3 25.95 -1.75 4.46
C ALA A 3 27.08 -2.74 4.78
N SER A 4 26.75 -4.00 5.07
CA SER A 4 27.69 -5.08 5.40
C SER A 4 28.16 -5.90 4.19
N SER A 5 27.94 -5.40 2.97
CA SER A 5 28.30 -6.07 1.69
C SER A 5 27.65 -7.44 1.42
N GLU A 6 26.75 -7.93 2.28
CA GLU A 6 26.05 -9.23 2.12
C GLU A 6 25.21 -9.28 0.84
N ILE A 7 24.51 -8.19 0.50
CA ILE A 7 23.69 -8.13 -0.72
C ILE A 7 24.57 -8.25 -1.97
N THR A 8 25.76 -7.62 -1.95
CA THR A 8 26.73 -7.72 -3.04
C THR A 8 27.26 -9.15 -3.17
N ALA A 9 27.52 -9.83 -2.06
CA ALA A 9 27.95 -11.22 -2.05
C ALA A 9 26.85 -12.18 -2.55
N MET A 10 25.60 -11.99 -2.14
CA MET A 10 24.46 -12.77 -2.66
C MET A 10 24.28 -12.60 -4.16
N ARG A 11 24.40 -11.36 -4.66
CA ARG A 11 24.34 -11.08 -6.10
C ARG A 11 25.49 -11.73 -6.87
N ALA A 12 26.70 -11.72 -6.30
CA ALA A 12 27.85 -12.41 -6.89
C ALA A 12 27.65 -13.94 -6.96
N ALA A 13 26.88 -14.52 -6.03
CA ALA A 13 26.50 -15.93 -6.06
C ALA A 13 25.35 -16.26 -7.04
N GLY A 14 24.82 -15.27 -7.77
CA GLY A 14 23.77 -15.46 -8.78
C GLY A 14 22.34 -15.22 -8.29
N TYR A 15 22.14 -14.62 -7.11
CA TYR A 15 20.79 -14.19 -6.69
C TYR A 15 20.37 -12.90 -7.39
N SER A 16 19.25 -12.96 -8.12
CA SER A 16 18.64 -11.79 -8.75
C SER A 16 17.95 -10.88 -7.72
N ILE A 17 17.84 -9.58 -8.05
CA ILE A 17 17.09 -8.61 -7.23
C ILE A 17 15.64 -9.07 -7.06
N ARG A 18 15.02 -9.60 -8.13
CA ARG A 18 13.66 -10.14 -8.09
C ARG A 18 13.53 -11.28 -7.07
N SER A 19 14.48 -12.20 -7.02
CA SER A 19 14.48 -13.30 -6.04
C SER A 19 14.60 -12.79 -4.59
N ILE A 20 15.43 -11.78 -4.36
CA ILE A 20 15.56 -11.13 -3.04
C ILE A 20 14.23 -10.47 -2.65
N VAL A 21 13.63 -9.69 -3.54
CA VAL A 21 12.35 -9.02 -3.30
C VAL A 21 11.23 -10.02 -3.03
N ILE A 22 11.11 -11.10 -3.82
CA ILE A 22 10.10 -12.15 -3.58
C ILE A 22 10.30 -12.82 -2.22
N THR A 23 11.54 -13.09 -1.83
CA THR A 23 11.83 -13.70 -0.52
C THR A 23 11.43 -12.77 0.63
N THR A 24 11.71 -11.47 0.51
CA THR A 24 11.26 -10.45 1.46
C THR A 24 9.74 -10.32 1.48
N LEU A 25 9.07 -10.38 0.32
CA LEU A 25 7.61 -10.32 0.24
C LEU A 25 6.93 -11.54 0.87
N LYS A 26 7.51 -12.74 0.76
CA LYS A 26 7.00 -13.92 1.48
C LYS A 26 7.02 -13.71 2.99
N LEU A 27 8.11 -13.15 3.53
CA LEU A 27 8.19 -12.78 4.94
C LEU A 27 7.16 -11.68 5.29
N GLY A 28 7.06 -10.67 4.44
CA GLY A 28 6.05 -9.62 4.55
C GLY A 28 4.62 -10.16 4.58
N PHE A 29 4.32 -11.21 3.80
CA PHE A 29 3.00 -11.82 3.76
C PHE A 29 2.67 -12.52 5.08
N VAL A 30 3.65 -13.20 5.70
CA VAL A 30 3.47 -13.77 7.05
C VAL A 30 3.22 -12.66 8.08
N LEU A 31 3.92 -11.52 7.99
CA LEU A 31 3.68 -10.37 8.85
C LEU A 31 2.29 -9.76 8.62
N ALA A 32 1.85 -9.64 7.37
CA ALA A 32 0.53 -9.14 7.01
C ALA A 32 -0.58 -10.05 7.56
N LEU A 33 -0.44 -11.37 7.43
CA LEU A 33 -1.38 -12.34 8.01
C LEU A 33 -1.41 -12.25 9.53
N THR A 34 -0.25 -12.06 10.17
CA THR A 34 -0.16 -11.89 11.62
C THR A 34 -0.85 -10.59 12.05
N ALA A 35 -0.63 -9.49 11.33
CA ALA A 35 -1.29 -8.21 11.60
C ALA A 35 -2.81 -8.30 11.41
N PHE A 36 -3.28 -8.98 10.36
CA PHE A 36 -4.70 -9.26 10.15
C PHE A 36 -5.30 -10.10 11.29
N ALA A 37 -4.63 -11.18 11.69
CA ALA A 37 -5.06 -12.02 12.82
C ALA A 37 -5.15 -11.25 14.13
N LEU A 38 -4.18 -10.35 14.40
CA LEU A 38 -4.23 -9.46 15.54
C LEU A 38 -5.38 -8.46 15.43
N GLY A 39 -5.63 -7.92 14.24
CA GLY A 39 -6.73 -7.01 13.94
C GLY A 39 -8.11 -7.64 14.13
N GLU A 40 -8.28 -8.92 13.80
CA GLU A 40 -9.57 -9.60 13.91
C GLU A 40 -9.83 -10.16 15.33
N TRP A 41 -8.81 -10.71 16.00
CA TRP A 41 -9.04 -11.45 17.26
C TRP A 41 -8.56 -10.74 18.52
N VAL A 42 -7.52 -9.92 18.42
CA VAL A 42 -6.85 -9.36 19.60
C VAL A 42 -7.24 -7.90 19.79
N ALA A 43 -7.10 -7.07 18.77
CA ALA A 43 -7.28 -5.63 18.86
C ALA A 43 -8.69 -5.22 19.33
N PRO A 44 -9.80 -5.73 18.76
CA PRO A 44 -11.16 -5.38 19.19
C PRO A 44 -11.43 -5.74 20.65
N LYS A 45 -11.03 -6.96 21.06
CA LYS A 45 -11.21 -7.45 22.44
C LYS A 45 -10.37 -6.67 23.43
N SER A 46 -9.11 -6.39 23.09
CA SER A 46 -8.21 -5.60 23.93
C SER A 46 -8.67 -4.15 24.05
N GLU A 47 -9.15 -3.54 22.96
CA GLU A 47 -9.66 -2.17 22.96
C GLU A 47 -10.96 -2.08 23.78
N ALA A 48 -11.92 -2.98 23.55
CA ALA A 48 -13.15 -3.05 24.34
C ALA A 48 -12.87 -3.25 25.84
N TYR A 49 -11.92 -4.14 26.17
CA TYR A 49 -11.48 -4.32 27.56
C TYR A 49 -10.84 -3.05 28.12
N ALA A 50 -9.96 -2.38 27.36
CA ALA A 50 -9.28 -1.16 27.78
C ALA A 50 -10.26 0.00 27.99
N GLN A 51 -11.24 0.19 27.10
CA GLN A 51 -12.29 1.21 27.25
C GLN A 51 -13.15 0.93 28.48
N ASN A 52 -13.61 -0.31 28.65
CA ASN A 52 -14.38 -0.71 29.83
C ASN A 52 -13.58 -0.53 31.14
N PHE A 53 -12.29 -0.85 31.13
CA PHE A 53 -11.40 -0.63 32.26
C PHE A 53 -11.23 0.86 32.57
N LYS A 54 -10.98 1.69 31.55
CA LYS A 54 -10.85 3.15 31.68
C LYS A 54 -12.12 3.78 32.25
N VAL A 55 -13.29 3.39 31.73
CA VAL A 55 -14.60 3.86 32.22
C VAL A 55 -14.80 3.51 33.69
N ARG A 56 -14.46 2.28 34.12
CA ARG A 56 -14.53 1.86 35.53
C ARG A 56 -13.60 2.66 36.43
N MET A 57 -12.36 2.90 36.00
CA MET A 57 -11.34 3.59 36.81
C MET A 57 -11.61 5.09 36.96
N LEU A 58 -12.28 5.72 35.99
CA LEU A 58 -12.64 7.13 36.07
C LEU A 58 -13.79 7.42 37.06
N GLN A 59 -14.29 6.41 37.80
CA GLN A 59 -15.13 6.52 39.01
C GLN A 59 -16.31 7.51 38.96
N LYS A 60 -16.81 7.77 37.76
CA LYS A 60 -18.04 8.51 37.55
C LYS A 60 -19.10 7.44 37.37
N GLN A 61 -20.07 7.34 38.30
CA GLN A 61 -21.33 6.62 38.10
C GLN A 61 -22.07 7.27 36.92
N VAL A 62 -21.54 7.09 35.73
CA VAL A 62 -21.92 7.79 34.53
C VAL A 62 -22.41 6.73 33.60
N ALA A 63 -23.64 6.94 33.17
CA ALA A 63 -24.28 6.19 32.12
C ALA A 63 -23.28 5.91 30.99
N ILE A 64 -23.32 4.67 30.49
CA ILE A 64 -22.47 4.17 29.41
C ILE A 64 -22.49 5.17 28.25
N SER A 65 -23.63 5.81 27.97
CA SER A 65 -23.71 7.09 27.24
C SER A 65 -24.15 8.23 28.17
N SER A 66 -23.33 9.29 28.28
CA SER A 66 -23.71 10.53 28.98
C SER A 66 -24.48 11.51 28.09
N GLU A 67 -24.42 11.31 26.77
CA GLU A 67 -25.19 12.03 25.77
C GLU A 67 -26.34 11.13 25.32
N GLY A 68 -27.56 11.69 25.27
CA GLY A 68 -28.75 10.92 24.90
C GLY A 68 -28.56 10.24 23.54
N THR A 69 -28.79 8.94 23.49
CA THR A 69 -28.57 8.12 22.30
C THR A 69 -29.87 8.01 21.51
N TRP A 70 -29.78 8.26 20.20
CA TRP A 70 -30.89 8.06 19.27
C TRP A 70 -30.65 6.83 18.42
N LEU A 71 -31.67 6.00 18.28
CA LEU A 71 -31.66 4.78 17.47
C LEU A 71 -32.86 4.79 16.53
N LYS A 72 -32.68 4.29 15.31
CA LYS A 72 -33.75 4.14 14.33
C LYS A 72 -33.93 2.66 14.02
N ASN A 73 -35.15 2.15 14.14
CA ASN A 73 -35.53 0.79 13.80
C ASN A 73 -36.78 0.82 12.92
N GLY A 74 -36.61 0.65 11.61
CA GLY A 74 -37.68 0.83 10.63
C GLY A 74 -38.35 2.22 10.72
N ASN A 75 -39.63 2.23 11.08
CA ASN A 75 -40.44 3.45 11.26
C ASN A 75 -40.44 4.00 12.68
N GLN A 76 -39.65 3.42 13.58
CA GLN A 76 -39.57 3.79 14.98
C GLN A 76 -38.26 4.52 15.27
N TYR A 77 -38.34 5.61 16.03
CA TYR A 77 -37.19 6.32 16.57
C TYR A 77 -37.18 6.16 18.08
N LEU A 78 -36.09 5.66 18.64
CA LEU A 78 -35.85 5.56 20.06
C LEU A 78 -34.92 6.69 20.48
N ALA A 79 -35.25 7.37 21.56
CA ALA A 79 -34.37 8.29 22.27
C ALA A 79 -34.18 7.78 23.68
N ILE A 80 -32.93 7.63 24.09
CA ILE A 80 -32.54 7.11 25.38
C ILE A 80 -31.69 8.15 26.08
N ASP A 81 -32.12 8.62 27.25
CA ASP A 81 -31.43 9.68 27.97
C ASP A 81 -30.17 9.15 28.65
N LYS A 82 -30.28 8.04 29.39
CA LYS A 82 -29.17 7.45 30.16
C LYS A 82 -29.24 5.93 30.17
N ILE A 83 -28.15 5.29 29.76
CA ILE A 83 -27.99 3.83 29.85
C ILE A 83 -27.07 3.47 31.01
N TRP A 84 -27.60 2.80 32.03
CA TRP A 84 -26.81 2.41 33.21
C TRP A 84 -26.15 1.03 33.07
N SER A 85 -26.84 0.10 32.43
CA SER A 85 -26.37 -1.28 32.19
C SER A 85 -27.21 -1.95 31.11
N GLU A 86 -26.82 -3.14 30.67
CA GLU A 86 -27.63 -4.03 29.82
C GLU A 86 -29.03 -4.35 30.38
N LYS A 87 -29.25 -4.11 31.68
CA LYS A 87 -30.51 -4.43 32.37
C LYS A 87 -31.32 -3.22 32.78
N LYS A 88 -30.76 -2.01 32.70
CA LYS A 88 -31.42 -0.81 33.22
C LYS A 88 -31.11 0.43 32.39
N ILE A 89 -32.17 1.09 31.95
CA ILE A 89 -32.17 2.33 31.20
C ILE A 89 -33.08 3.34 31.92
N ASP A 90 -32.66 4.59 32.01
CA ASP A 90 -33.48 5.68 32.54
C ASP A 90 -33.80 6.67 31.40
N GLY A 91 -35.07 7.07 31.32
CA GLY A 91 -35.58 8.01 30.32
C GLY A 91 -35.56 7.43 28.91
N ILE A 92 -36.68 6.84 28.48
CA ILE A 92 -36.83 6.31 27.12
C ILE A 92 -38.06 6.90 26.45
N SER A 93 -37.86 7.37 25.22
CA SER A 93 -38.93 7.87 24.34
C SER A 93 -38.92 7.11 23.03
N ILE A 94 -40.03 6.50 22.66
CA ILE A 94 -40.24 5.77 21.42
C ILE A 94 -41.23 6.56 20.57
N TYR A 95 -40.84 6.88 19.34
CA TYR A 95 -41.64 7.62 18.39
C TYR A 95 -41.91 6.74 17.17
N GLU A 96 -43.16 6.35 16.93
CA GLU A 96 -43.55 5.62 15.73
C GLU A 96 -44.07 6.61 14.68
N VAL A 97 -43.55 6.52 13.46
CA VAL A 97 -43.91 7.40 12.33
C VAL A 97 -44.88 6.68 11.39
N ALA A 98 -46.01 7.35 11.11
CA ALA A 98 -46.99 6.88 10.14
C ALA A 98 -46.46 7.08 8.71
N PRO A 99 -46.28 6.00 7.92
CA PRO A 99 -45.67 6.09 6.59
C PRO A 99 -46.49 6.93 5.59
N GLU A 100 -47.80 7.08 5.78
CA GLU A 100 -48.68 7.80 4.84
C GLU A 100 -48.79 9.32 5.07
N GLN A 101 -48.45 9.82 6.27
CA GLN A 101 -48.72 11.23 6.65
C GLN A 101 -47.47 12.01 7.10
N GLY A 102 -46.30 11.36 7.23
CA GLY A 102 -45.07 12.00 7.70
C GLY A 102 -45.12 12.51 9.15
N GLY A 103 -46.20 12.20 9.88
CA GLY A 103 -46.41 12.53 11.29
C GLY A 103 -46.23 11.32 12.20
N PHE A 104 -46.15 11.57 13.50
CA PHE A 104 -46.07 10.51 14.50
C PHE A 104 -47.46 9.87 14.71
N SER A 105 -47.56 8.54 14.63
CA SER A 105 -48.77 7.79 15.00
C SER A 105 -48.84 7.55 16.50
N ARG A 106 -47.69 7.32 17.14
CA ARG A 106 -47.59 6.91 18.54
C ARG A 106 -46.32 7.45 19.17
N ILE A 107 -46.43 7.98 20.39
CA ILE A 107 -45.30 8.40 21.21
C ILE A 107 -45.42 7.71 22.57
N ILE A 108 -44.41 6.93 22.94
CA ILE A 108 -44.33 6.26 24.22
C ILE A 108 -43.19 6.91 25.00
N LYS A 109 -43.45 7.44 26.18
CA LYS A 109 -42.42 7.93 27.10
C LYS A 109 -42.46 7.14 28.39
N ALA A 110 -41.33 6.60 28.82
CA ALA A 110 -41.20 5.89 30.08
C ALA A 110 -40.06 6.45 30.92
N GLU A 111 -40.25 6.42 32.24
CA GLU A 111 -39.25 6.92 33.20
C GLU A 111 -38.06 5.98 33.31
N SER A 112 -38.30 4.67 33.28
CA SER A 112 -37.23 3.66 33.28
C SER A 112 -37.63 2.42 32.50
N ALA A 113 -36.64 1.70 31.99
CA ALA A 113 -36.80 0.39 31.37
C ALA A 113 -35.88 -0.62 32.08
N HIS A 114 -36.42 -1.81 32.39
CA HIS A 114 -35.66 -2.90 32.99
C HIS A 114 -35.79 -4.16 32.15
N ASN A 115 -34.66 -4.87 31.95
CA ASN A 115 -34.66 -6.17 31.29
C ASN A 115 -34.73 -7.29 32.35
N GLU A 116 -35.82 -8.07 32.32
CA GLU A 116 -36.07 -9.17 33.27
C GLU A 116 -35.75 -10.56 32.66
N GLY A 117 -35.11 -10.63 31.48
CA GLY A 117 -34.65 -11.88 30.84
C GLY A 117 -35.65 -12.50 29.84
N GLU A 118 -36.93 -12.16 29.92
CA GLU A 118 -37.97 -12.53 28.93
C GLU A 118 -38.40 -11.35 28.03
N GLY A 119 -37.78 -10.17 28.21
CA GLY A 119 -38.14 -8.96 27.48
C GLY A 119 -37.89 -7.69 28.29
N TRP A 120 -38.05 -6.54 27.63
CA TRP A 120 -37.93 -5.24 28.25
C TRP A 120 -39.24 -4.75 28.83
N TRP A 121 -39.21 -4.30 30.08
CA TRP A 121 -40.37 -3.71 30.75
C TRP A 121 -40.17 -2.23 30.98
N LEU A 122 -41.10 -1.43 30.47
CA LEU A 122 -41.15 0.02 30.66
C LEU A 122 -41.99 0.35 31.90
N ASN A 123 -41.45 1.18 32.79
CA ASN A 123 -42.12 1.64 34.00
C ASN A 123 -42.56 3.10 33.86
N ASN A 124 -43.73 3.43 34.45
CA ASN A 124 -44.32 4.77 34.41
C ASN A 124 -44.41 5.34 32.99
N VAL A 125 -45.19 4.64 32.17
CA VAL A 125 -45.28 4.89 30.74
C VAL A 125 -46.45 5.81 30.43
N THR A 126 -46.19 6.88 29.70
CA THR A 126 -47.19 7.73 29.05
C THR A 126 -47.19 7.41 27.57
N GLU A 127 -48.25 6.76 27.09
CA GLU A 127 -48.49 6.48 25.69
C GLU A 127 -49.44 7.53 25.10
N ARG A 128 -49.05 8.14 23.98
CA ARG A 128 -49.87 9.09 23.22
C ARG A 128 -50.10 8.52 21.83
N ILE A 129 -51.35 8.23 21.51
CA ILE A 129 -51.76 7.75 20.19
C ILE A 129 -52.43 8.91 19.46
N MET A 130 -51.86 9.28 18.32
CA MET A 130 -52.32 10.37 17.48
C MET A 130 -53.11 9.81 16.31
N SER A 131 -54.41 10.12 16.28
CA SER A 131 -55.30 9.88 15.15
C SER A 131 -55.58 11.21 14.43
N THR A 132 -56.15 11.17 13.23
CA THR A 132 -56.36 12.34 12.35
C THR A 132 -57.18 13.48 12.98
N ASP A 133 -57.94 13.21 14.04
CA ASP A 133 -58.83 14.19 14.69
C ASP A 133 -58.66 14.27 16.22
N LYS A 134 -57.97 13.31 16.86
CA LYS A 134 -57.86 13.24 18.34
C LYS A 134 -56.53 12.63 18.79
N VAL A 135 -56.02 13.14 19.92
CA VAL A 135 -54.89 12.55 20.65
C VAL A 135 -55.42 11.81 21.87
N THR A 136 -55.19 10.51 21.95
CA THR A 136 -55.54 9.69 23.12
C THR A 136 -54.31 9.48 23.97
N VAL A 137 -54.39 9.82 25.26
CA VAL A 137 -53.29 9.59 26.22
C VAL A 137 -53.68 8.44 27.14
N LYS A 138 -52.81 7.43 27.23
CA LYS A 138 -52.92 6.31 28.15
C LYS A 138 -51.71 6.28 29.08
N ASN A 139 -51.96 6.06 30.36
CA ASN A 139 -50.91 5.92 31.36
C ASN A 139 -50.85 4.46 31.80
N HIS A 140 -49.66 3.86 31.75
CA HIS A 140 -49.41 2.49 32.18
C HIS A 140 -48.34 2.50 33.27
N LEU A 141 -48.58 1.75 34.35
CA LEU A 141 -47.56 1.57 35.39
C LEU A 141 -46.40 0.69 34.90
N LYS A 142 -46.72 -0.35 34.13
CA LYS A 142 -45.78 -1.27 33.49
C LYS A 142 -46.29 -1.61 32.08
N LEU A 143 -45.43 -1.57 31.07
CA LEU A 143 -45.73 -1.94 29.68
C LEU A 143 -44.64 -2.89 29.16
N ASP A 144 -45.06 -3.96 28.49
CA ASP A 144 -44.13 -4.85 27.78
C ASP A 144 -43.63 -4.16 26.51
N ALA A 145 -42.31 -4.16 26.33
CA ALA A 145 -41.62 -3.57 25.20
C ALA A 145 -40.64 -4.56 24.54
N ALA A 146 -40.84 -5.87 24.71
CA ALA A 146 -40.01 -6.91 24.10
C ALA A 146 -39.89 -6.76 22.56
N GLU A 147 -40.98 -6.41 21.86
CA GLU A 147 -40.94 -6.15 20.40
C GLU A 147 -40.44 -4.74 20.03
N LEU A 148 -40.47 -3.80 20.98
CA LEU A 148 -40.17 -2.39 20.74
C LEU A 148 -38.70 -2.05 20.96
N LEU A 149 -37.99 -2.85 21.77
CA LEU A 149 -36.59 -2.63 22.11
C LEU A 149 -35.74 -3.83 21.66
N PRO A 150 -34.89 -3.71 20.63
CA PRO A 150 -33.97 -4.78 20.26
C PRO A 150 -33.05 -5.18 21.43
N GLU A 151 -32.78 -6.48 21.59
CA GLU A 151 -31.93 -7.01 22.68
C GLU A 151 -30.50 -6.43 22.67
N ASN A 152 -29.97 -6.07 21.49
CA ASN A 152 -28.58 -5.62 21.31
C ASN A 152 -28.44 -4.08 21.24
N MET A 153 -29.36 -3.35 21.88
CA MET A 153 -29.47 -1.88 21.82
C MET A 153 -28.20 -1.12 22.23
N LEU A 154 -27.49 -1.65 23.22
CA LEU A 154 -26.27 -1.07 23.77
C LEU A 154 -25.06 -1.21 22.83
N GLU A 155 -25.00 -2.30 22.07
CA GLU A 155 -23.96 -2.51 21.09
C GLU A 155 -24.15 -1.52 19.93
N LEU A 156 -25.37 -1.38 19.40
CA LEU A 156 -25.66 -0.51 18.25
C LEU A 156 -25.43 0.99 18.52
N ALA A 157 -25.53 1.43 19.78
CA ALA A 157 -25.50 2.83 20.20
C ALA A 157 -24.10 3.49 20.22
N GLN A 158 -23.02 2.73 20.28
CA GLN A 158 -21.66 3.26 20.52
C GLN A 158 -20.58 2.67 19.62
N VAL A 159 -20.94 2.19 18.44
CA VAL A 159 -19.95 1.50 17.61
C VAL A 159 -19.09 2.51 16.86
N ASN A 160 -17.82 2.61 17.25
CA ASN A 160 -16.80 3.12 16.35
C ASN A 160 -16.49 2.03 15.32
N PRO A 161 -16.71 2.27 14.01
CA PRO A 161 -16.50 1.24 12.98
C PRO A 161 -15.07 0.67 12.98
N GLU A 162 -14.10 1.48 13.38
CA GLU A 162 -12.67 1.13 13.45
C GLU A 162 -12.35 0.06 14.52
N GLN A 163 -13.28 -0.19 15.46
CA GLN A 163 -13.08 -1.12 16.59
C GLN A 163 -13.77 -2.48 16.38
N LEU A 164 -14.55 -2.62 15.31
CA LEU A 164 -15.27 -3.84 15.00
C LEU A 164 -14.42 -4.81 14.18
N THR A 165 -14.70 -6.09 14.36
CA THR A 165 -14.21 -7.15 13.46
C THR A 165 -14.82 -7.05 12.06
N ALA A 166 -14.20 -7.69 11.07
CA ALA A 166 -14.75 -7.73 9.72
C ALA A 166 -16.15 -8.38 9.67
N LEU A 167 -16.38 -9.41 10.48
CA LEU A 167 -17.68 -10.09 10.56
C LEU A 167 -18.76 -9.22 11.24
N GLU A 168 -18.41 -8.50 12.30
CA GLU A 168 -19.33 -7.55 12.94
C GLU A 168 -19.68 -6.40 12.01
N LEU A 169 -18.69 -5.85 11.29
CA LEU A 169 -18.92 -4.83 10.26
C LEU A 169 -19.88 -5.33 9.18
N ALA A 170 -19.70 -6.54 8.67
CA ALA A 170 -20.60 -7.12 7.66
C ALA A 170 -22.06 -7.22 8.14
N ARG A 171 -22.27 -7.73 9.37
CA ARG A 171 -23.60 -7.80 9.99
C ARG A 171 -24.21 -6.41 10.22
N PHE A 172 -23.39 -5.45 10.64
CA PHE A 172 -23.83 -4.08 10.90
C PHE A 172 -24.20 -3.35 9.61
N ILE A 173 -23.44 -3.57 8.52
CA ILE A 173 -23.75 -3.04 7.19
C ILE A 173 -25.10 -3.56 6.69
N GLU A 174 -25.35 -4.87 6.83
CA GLU A 174 -26.63 -5.48 6.47
C GLU A 174 -27.79 -4.85 7.25
N HIS A 175 -27.64 -4.72 8.58
CA HIS A 175 -28.65 -4.08 9.43
C HIS A 175 -28.91 -2.60 9.08
N GLN A 176 -27.86 -1.82 8.79
CA GLN A 176 -28.00 -0.41 8.37
C GLN A 176 -28.68 -0.31 7.00
N SER A 177 -28.37 -1.22 6.08
CA SER A 177 -28.95 -1.28 4.74
C SER A 177 -30.45 -1.56 4.79
N GLU A 178 -30.88 -2.52 5.61
CA GLU A 178 -32.30 -2.84 5.84
C GLU A 178 -33.09 -1.64 6.40
N ASN A 179 -32.43 -0.80 7.21
CA ASN A 179 -33.02 0.39 7.83
C ASN A 179 -32.95 1.67 6.97
N GLN A 180 -32.47 1.57 5.73
CA GLN A 180 -32.24 2.69 4.81
C GLN A 180 -31.35 3.78 5.41
N LEU A 181 -30.31 3.36 6.13
CA LEU A 181 -29.29 4.22 6.72
C LEU A 181 -28.02 4.19 5.88
N SER A 182 -27.17 5.21 6.04
CA SER A 182 -25.89 5.29 5.35
C SER A 182 -24.95 4.17 5.81
N THR A 183 -24.47 3.37 4.85
CA THR A 183 -23.55 2.26 5.07
C THR A 183 -22.12 2.57 4.66
N GLU A 184 -21.90 3.66 3.92
CA GLU A 184 -20.68 3.90 3.15
C GLU A 184 -19.44 4.01 4.05
N ARG A 185 -19.59 4.60 5.24
CA ARG A 185 -18.51 4.69 6.24
C ARG A 185 -18.14 3.32 6.80
N PHE A 186 -19.11 2.45 7.02
CA PHE A 186 -18.88 1.11 7.57
C PHE A 186 -18.31 0.17 6.50
N GLU A 187 -18.82 0.25 5.27
CA GLU A 187 -18.27 -0.46 4.12
C GLU A 187 -16.81 -0.07 3.86
N LEU A 188 -16.47 1.21 4.00
CA LEU A 188 -15.08 1.66 3.82
C LEU A 188 -14.15 1.00 4.85
N GLU A 189 -14.54 1.00 6.13
CA GLU A 189 -13.73 0.40 7.19
C GLU A 189 -13.68 -1.14 7.06
N TYR A 190 -14.75 -1.77 6.58
CA TYR A 190 -14.75 -3.20 6.21
C TYR A 190 -13.67 -3.49 5.14
N TRP A 191 -13.60 -2.70 4.08
CA TRP A 191 -12.57 -2.89 3.06
C TRP A 191 -11.16 -2.60 3.58
N LYS A 192 -11.01 -1.60 4.45
CA LYS A 192 -9.74 -1.28 5.11
C LYS A 192 -9.22 -2.39 6.00
N HIS A 193 -10.10 -3.22 6.58
CA HIS A 193 -9.69 -4.40 7.33
C HIS A 193 -8.79 -5.34 6.50
N PHE A 194 -9.03 -5.44 5.20
CA PHE A 194 -8.25 -6.27 4.28
C PHE A 194 -7.11 -5.50 3.60
N THR A 195 -7.33 -4.24 3.21
CA THR A 195 -6.31 -3.46 2.50
C THR A 195 -5.20 -2.97 3.42
N THR A 196 -5.47 -2.73 4.71
CA THR A 196 -4.48 -2.20 5.66
C THR A 196 -3.34 -3.19 5.92
N PRO A 197 -3.57 -4.48 6.24
CA PRO A 197 -2.48 -5.45 6.33
C PRO A 197 -1.74 -5.64 5.00
N LEU A 198 -2.46 -5.57 3.88
CA LEU A 198 -1.88 -5.68 2.54
C LEU A 198 -0.96 -4.49 2.19
N SER A 199 -1.20 -3.31 2.77
CA SER A 199 -0.34 -2.13 2.60
C SER A 199 1.10 -2.38 3.03
N THR A 200 1.33 -3.28 3.99
CA THR A 200 2.67 -3.66 4.43
C THR A 200 3.49 -4.28 3.29
N LEU A 201 2.84 -5.04 2.40
CA LEU A 201 3.48 -5.58 1.21
C LEU A 201 3.83 -4.47 0.21
N VAL A 202 2.93 -3.51 0.02
CA VAL A 202 3.15 -2.37 -0.86
C VAL A 202 4.35 -1.54 -0.38
N MET A 203 4.47 -1.32 0.93
CA MET A 203 5.63 -0.66 1.53
C MET A 203 6.93 -1.41 1.25
N LEU A 204 6.92 -2.75 1.31
CA LEU A 204 8.09 -3.57 0.96
C LEU A 204 8.43 -3.49 -0.54
N ILE A 205 7.43 -3.48 -1.42
CA ILE A 205 7.62 -3.32 -2.87
C ILE A 205 8.27 -1.97 -3.16
N LEU A 206 7.82 -0.89 -2.52
CA LEU A 206 8.38 0.47 -2.70
C LEU A 206 9.77 0.63 -2.07
N ALA A 207 10.05 -0.05 -0.97
CA ALA A 207 11.35 -0.02 -0.34
C ALA A 207 12.43 -0.68 -1.21
N ALA A 208 12.08 -1.73 -1.96
CA ALA A 208 13.01 -2.46 -2.81
C ALA A 208 13.79 -1.58 -3.83
N PRO A 209 13.14 -0.82 -4.73
CA PRO A 209 13.84 0.01 -5.70
C PRO A 209 14.66 1.12 -5.02
N LEU A 210 14.28 1.58 -3.83
CA LEU A 210 15.07 2.57 -3.08
C LEU A 210 16.38 1.96 -2.53
N VAL A 211 16.32 0.74 -1.99
CA VAL A 211 17.48 0.04 -1.44
C VAL A 211 18.46 -0.35 -2.56
N PHE A 212 17.96 -0.74 -3.74
CA PHE A 212 18.79 -1.25 -4.83
C PHE A 212 19.11 -0.23 -5.94
N GLY A 213 18.28 0.81 -6.13
CA GLY A 213 18.30 1.65 -7.33
C GLY A 213 18.87 3.06 -7.15
N PHE A 214 18.49 3.79 -6.10
CA PHE A 214 18.67 5.25 -6.14
C PHE A 214 20.02 5.76 -5.62
N GLN A 215 20.59 5.17 -4.57
CA GLN A 215 21.84 5.71 -4.00
C GLN A 215 22.68 4.61 -3.34
N ARG A 216 23.63 4.08 -4.12
CA ARG A 216 24.65 3.15 -3.61
C ARG A 216 25.55 3.81 -2.54
N ASN A 217 25.64 5.15 -2.55
CA ASN A 217 26.38 5.96 -1.60
C ASN A 217 25.53 6.59 -0.47
N ALA A 218 24.22 6.37 -0.44
CA ALA A 218 23.38 6.88 0.64
C ALA A 218 23.70 6.13 1.95
N GLY A 219 23.98 6.89 3.00
CA GLY A 219 24.09 6.36 4.35
C GLY A 219 22.78 5.72 4.81
N ALA A 220 22.86 4.83 5.80
CA ALA A 220 21.68 4.17 6.37
C ALA A 220 20.59 5.16 6.82
N GLY A 221 20.99 6.29 7.41
CA GLY A 221 20.07 7.34 7.87
C GLY A 221 19.22 7.95 6.75
N GLN A 222 19.81 8.19 5.56
CA GLN A 222 19.07 8.73 4.42
C GLN A 222 18.00 7.76 3.91
N ARG A 223 18.31 6.45 3.89
CA ARG A 223 17.33 5.42 3.48
C ARG A 223 16.18 5.31 4.48
N ILE A 224 16.48 5.39 5.78
CA ILE A 224 15.45 5.41 6.83
C ILE A 224 14.58 6.66 6.69
N PHE A 225 15.18 7.84 6.51
CA PHE A 225 14.46 9.09 6.34
C PHE A 225 13.51 9.07 5.13
N ILE A 226 14.00 8.64 3.97
CA ILE A 226 13.15 8.51 2.77
C ILE A 226 12.04 7.48 3.00
N GLY A 227 12.33 6.37 3.68
CA GLY A 227 11.32 5.36 4.04
C GLY A 227 10.21 5.93 4.93
N ILE A 228 10.57 6.71 5.96
CA ILE A 228 9.61 7.40 6.83
C ILE A 228 8.77 8.39 6.02
N LEU A 229 9.39 9.18 5.14
CA LEU A 229 8.70 10.17 4.33
C LEU A 229 7.69 9.51 3.37
N ILE A 230 8.05 8.40 2.73
CA ILE A 230 7.14 7.61 1.89
C ILE A 230 5.99 7.03 2.74
N GLY A 231 6.28 6.51 3.93
CA GLY A 231 5.25 6.00 4.85
C GLY A 231 4.25 7.08 5.26
N ILE A 232 4.73 8.27 5.63
CA ILE A 232 3.87 9.42 5.94
C ILE A 232 3.06 9.84 4.71
N ALA A 233 3.68 9.92 3.54
CA ALA A 233 2.99 10.27 2.30
C ALA A 233 1.86 9.27 1.99
N TYR A 234 2.09 7.97 2.21
CA TYR A 234 1.05 6.96 2.08
C TYR A 234 -0.09 7.17 3.06
N LEU A 235 0.20 7.35 4.35
CA LEU A 235 -0.83 7.56 5.37
C LEU A 235 -1.70 8.78 5.06
N LEU A 236 -1.07 9.88 4.63
CA LEU A 236 -1.79 11.10 4.25
C LEU A 236 -2.64 10.89 2.99
N LEU A 237 -2.08 10.26 1.95
CA LEU A 237 -2.82 9.99 0.71
C LEU A 237 -3.97 9.02 0.95
N ASP A 238 -3.78 7.98 1.75
CA ASP A 238 -4.85 7.06 2.15
C ASP A 238 -5.98 7.79 2.86
N GLN A 239 -5.65 8.66 3.82
CA GLN A 239 -6.65 9.43 4.56
C GLN A 239 -7.39 10.42 3.66
N ILE A 240 -6.69 11.10 2.74
CA ILE A 240 -7.28 12.04 1.79
C ILE A 240 -8.20 11.30 0.82
N ILE A 241 -7.73 10.23 0.17
CA ILE A 241 -8.49 9.47 -0.82
C ILE A 241 -9.70 8.79 -0.18
N SER A 242 -9.54 8.20 1.00
CA SER A 242 -10.62 7.54 1.72
C SER A 242 -11.73 8.53 2.11
N ARG A 243 -11.37 9.68 2.69
CA ARG A 243 -12.36 10.67 3.17
C ARG A 243 -13.00 11.45 2.03
N THR A 244 -12.21 11.93 1.08
CA THR A 244 -12.74 12.69 -0.06
C THR A 244 -13.47 11.77 -1.04
N GLY A 245 -13.00 10.53 -1.22
CA GLY A 245 -13.64 9.56 -2.10
C GLY A 245 -15.09 9.29 -1.73
N LEU A 246 -15.38 9.07 -0.45
CA LEU A 246 -16.76 8.93 0.03
C LEU A 246 -17.62 10.17 -0.25
N VAL A 247 -17.07 11.37 -0.06
CA VAL A 247 -17.78 12.64 -0.30
C VAL A 247 -18.08 12.85 -1.80
N TYR A 248 -17.18 12.41 -2.69
CA TYR A 248 -17.37 12.48 -4.14
C TYR A 248 -18.17 11.29 -4.72
N GLY A 249 -18.65 10.36 -3.89
CA GLY A 249 -19.43 9.20 -4.33
C GLY A 249 -18.60 8.08 -4.97
N LEU A 250 -17.29 8.00 -4.70
CA LEU A 250 -16.51 6.81 -5.02
C LEU A 250 -17.03 5.62 -4.19
N SER A 251 -17.02 4.43 -4.79
CA SER A 251 -17.40 3.22 -4.04
C SER A 251 -16.42 2.98 -2.88
N PRO A 252 -16.90 2.51 -1.71
CA PRO A 252 -16.04 2.29 -0.56
C PRO A 252 -14.84 1.36 -0.84
N LEU A 253 -15.04 0.35 -1.69
CA LEU A 253 -13.97 -0.53 -2.17
C LEU A 253 -12.88 0.24 -2.93
N LEU A 254 -13.26 1.10 -3.87
CA LEU A 254 -12.28 1.88 -4.65
C LEU A 254 -11.55 2.87 -3.75
N SER A 255 -12.26 3.54 -2.84
CA SER A 255 -11.66 4.45 -1.86
C SER A 255 -10.60 3.77 -0.99
N ALA A 256 -10.83 2.53 -0.54
CA ALA A 256 -9.86 1.77 0.26
C ALA A 256 -8.72 1.16 -0.58
N ALA A 257 -8.97 0.75 -1.83
CA ALA A 257 -8.00 0.05 -2.67
C ALA A 257 -7.11 0.98 -3.50
N LEU A 258 -7.57 2.20 -3.80
CA LEU A 258 -6.86 3.10 -4.71
C LEU A 258 -5.47 3.50 -4.22
N PRO A 259 -5.23 3.87 -2.94
CA PRO A 259 -3.89 4.18 -2.45
C PRO A 259 -2.96 2.98 -2.60
N LEU A 260 -3.42 1.79 -2.20
CA LEU A 260 -2.69 0.53 -2.34
C LEU A 260 -2.28 0.27 -3.80
N LEU A 261 -3.20 0.42 -4.75
CA LEU A 261 -2.93 0.22 -6.17
C LEU A 261 -1.95 1.24 -6.73
N LEU A 262 -2.13 2.53 -6.44
CA LEU A 262 -1.24 3.60 -6.91
C LEU A 262 0.20 3.37 -6.47
N PHE A 263 0.39 3.10 -5.18
CA PHE A 263 1.72 2.87 -4.60
C PHE A 263 2.33 1.54 -5.05
N SER A 264 1.53 0.49 -5.21
CA SER A 264 1.99 -0.79 -5.77
C SER A 264 2.45 -0.65 -7.22
N LEU A 265 1.66 0.05 -8.06
CA LEU A 265 2.01 0.33 -9.45
C LEU A 265 3.28 1.18 -9.54
N ALA A 266 3.41 2.22 -8.71
CA ALA A 266 4.61 3.03 -8.65
C ALA A 266 5.85 2.19 -8.26
N GLY A 267 5.74 1.32 -7.25
CA GLY A 267 6.83 0.44 -6.84
C GLY A 267 7.22 -0.57 -7.92
N LEU A 268 6.25 -1.20 -8.58
CA LEU A 268 6.50 -2.11 -9.70
C LEU A 268 7.13 -1.39 -10.90
N PHE A 269 6.66 -0.19 -11.23
CA PHE A 269 7.24 0.64 -12.28
C PHE A 269 8.70 1.02 -11.97
N MET A 270 9.01 1.36 -10.71
CA MET A 270 10.39 1.65 -10.29
C MET A 270 11.30 0.41 -10.30
N LEU A 271 10.75 -0.79 -10.15
CA LEU A 271 11.49 -2.05 -10.25
C LEU A 271 11.72 -2.47 -11.71
N ASN A 272 10.79 -2.17 -12.62
CA ASN A 272 10.87 -2.52 -14.04
C ASN A 272 11.67 -1.50 -14.88
N ARG A 273 12.78 -1.00 -14.34
CA ARG A 273 13.64 -0.07 -15.09
C ARG A 273 14.59 -0.83 -16.03
N GLY A 274 15.00 -0.14 -17.10
CA GLY A 274 15.78 -0.68 -18.21
C GLY A 274 17.17 -1.22 -17.84
N VAL A 275 18.03 -1.43 -18.85
CA VAL A 275 19.34 -2.04 -18.65
C VAL A 275 20.23 -1.13 -17.79
N ARG A 276 20.62 -1.62 -16.61
CA ARG A 276 21.44 -0.85 -15.65
C ARG A 276 22.93 -1.04 -15.88
N GLN A 277 23.36 -2.27 -16.15
CA GLN A 277 24.76 -2.61 -16.27
C GLN A 277 24.95 -3.79 -17.23
N VAL A 278 26.00 -3.72 -18.04
CA VAL A 278 26.52 -4.83 -18.85
C VAL A 278 27.89 -5.17 -18.30
N SER A 279 28.08 -6.42 -17.86
CA SER A 279 29.36 -6.88 -17.30
C SER A 279 29.88 -8.06 -18.09
N PHE A 280 31.19 -8.03 -18.36
CA PHE A 280 31.93 -9.17 -18.87
C PHE A 280 32.31 -10.06 -17.69
N ILE A 281 32.05 -11.34 -17.82
CA ILE A 281 32.27 -12.34 -16.78
C ILE A 281 32.99 -13.53 -17.39
N ASP A 282 33.92 -14.09 -16.63
CA ASP A 282 34.69 -15.27 -17.08
C ASP A 282 33.93 -16.58 -16.83
N VAL A 283 32.96 -16.55 -15.90
CA VAL A 283 32.17 -17.71 -15.49
C VAL A 283 30.69 -17.38 -15.60
N ALA A 284 29.97 -18.13 -16.43
CA ALA A 284 28.53 -17.97 -16.59
C ALA A 284 27.82 -18.12 -15.22
N PRO A 285 26.85 -17.23 -14.90
CA PRO A 285 26.16 -17.30 -13.62
C PRO A 285 25.34 -18.58 -13.54
N LYS A 286 25.32 -19.21 -12.37
CA LYS A 286 24.53 -20.43 -12.12
C LYS A 286 23.02 -20.25 -12.34
N ARG A 287 22.52 -19.01 -12.22
CA ARG A 287 21.10 -18.68 -12.41
C ARG A 287 20.97 -17.37 -13.18
N THR A 288 20.07 -17.37 -14.16
CA THR A 288 19.66 -16.19 -14.91
C THR A 288 18.15 -16.02 -14.76
N ASP A 289 17.69 -14.79 -14.53
CA ASP A 289 16.27 -14.43 -14.52
C ASP A 289 16.04 -13.37 -15.62
N PRO A 290 15.88 -13.80 -16.90
CA PRO A 290 15.70 -12.86 -18.00
C PRO A 290 14.37 -12.10 -17.87
N ASN A 291 14.38 -10.84 -18.25
CA ASN A 291 13.21 -9.98 -18.46
C ASN A 291 13.23 -9.44 -19.89
N GLU A 292 12.20 -8.67 -20.27
CA GLU A 292 12.08 -8.11 -21.62
C GLU A 292 13.30 -7.26 -22.00
N HIS A 293 13.75 -6.35 -21.11
CA HIS A 293 14.89 -5.48 -21.35
C HIS A 293 16.22 -6.24 -21.51
N THR A 294 16.48 -7.25 -20.69
CA THR A 294 17.70 -8.06 -20.78
C THR A 294 17.67 -8.98 -21.99
N THR A 295 16.49 -9.50 -22.37
CA THR A 295 16.34 -10.31 -23.58
C THR A 295 16.59 -9.47 -24.84
N ALA A 296 15.97 -8.29 -24.92
CA ALA A 296 16.21 -7.34 -26.01
C ALA A 296 17.68 -6.89 -26.06
N CYS A 297 18.28 -6.60 -24.91
CA CYS A 297 19.69 -6.23 -24.82
C CYS A 297 20.62 -7.34 -25.31
N LYS A 298 20.36 -8.59 -24.92
CA LYS A 298 21.13 -9.75 -25.38
C LYS A 298 21.05 -9.88 -26.90
N GLN A 299 19.85 -9.84 -27.45
CA GLN A 299 19.63 -9.93 -28.90
C GLN A 299 20.38 -8.83 -29.65
N GLN A 300 20.26 -7.57 -29.21
CA GLN A 300 20.94 -6.46 -29.87
C GLN A 300 22.46 -6.51 -29.73
N LEU A 301 22.99 -7.04 -28.62
CA LEU A 301 24.42 -7.28 -28.46
C LEU A 301 24.90 -8.37 -29.42
N GLU A 302 24.16 -9.47 -29.58
CA GLU A 302 24.47 -10.51 -30.55
C GLU A 302 24.49 -9.94 -31.98
N GLU A 303 23.47 -9.18 -32.38
CA GLU A 303 23.39 -8.49 -33.69
C GLU A 303 24.56 -7.51 -33.90
N TYR A 304 24.96 -6.79 -32.85
CA TYR A 304 26.09 -5.87 -32.89
C TYR A 304 27.41 -6.61 -33.12
N PHE A 305 27.64 -7.72 -32.42
CA PHE A 305 28.86 -8.52 -32.59
C PHE A 305 28.89 -9.27 -33.92
N THR A 306 27.73 -9.60 -34.52
CA THR A 306 27.66 -10.17 -35.88
C THR A 306 27.71 -9.10 -36.98
N GLY A 307 27.70 -7.81 -36.62
CA GLY A 307 27.80 -6.70 -37.56
C GLY A 307 26.50 -6.36 -38.30
N THR A 308 25.36 -6.96 -37.92
CA THR A 308 24.04 -6.67 -38.52
C THR A 308 23.38 -5.43 -37.93
N ARG A 309 23.88 -4.94 -36.78
CA ARG A 309 23.42 -3.74 -36.09
C ARG A 309 24.58 -2.79 -35.80
N GLN A 310 24.35 -1.49 -36.00
CA GLN A 310 25.31 -0.43 -35.67
C GLN A 310 24.82 0.49 -34.53
N THR A 311 23.53 0.48 -34.24
CA THR A 311 22.89 1.33 -33.23
C THR A 311 22.04 0.51 -32.27
N PHE A 312 22.08 0.86 -30.98
CA PHE A 312 21.27 0.21 -29.96
C PHE A 312 19.99 0.99 -29.73
N ASP A 313 18.88 0.28 -29.60
CA ASP A 313 17.58 0.82 -29.24
C ASP A 313 17.12 0.13 -27.94
N LEU A 314 17.69 0.57 -26.82
CA LEU A 314 17.49 -0.02 -25.51
C LEU A 314 17.18 1.06 -24.49
N VAL A 315 16.20 0.80 -23.63
CA VAL A 315 15.95 1.63 -22.45
C VAL A 315 17.09 1.41 -21.46
N LEU A 316 17.84 2.46 -21.15
CA LEU A 316 18.96 2.43 -20.20
C LEU A 316 18.56 3.07 -18.86
N ASP A 317 18.94 2.44 -17.76
CA ASP A 317 18.78 2.95 -16.39
C ASP A 317 20.14 3.02 -15.67
N ALA A 318 21.19 3.42 -16.41
CA ALA A 318 22.55 3.53 -15.90
C ALA A 318 22.63 4.60 -14.80
N GLN A 319 23.07 4.20 -13.60
CA GLN A 319 23.15 5.07 -12.42
C GLN A 319 24.51 5.78 -12.34
N GLY A 320 24.49 7.10 -12.20
CA GLY A 320 25.68 7.95 -12.07
C GLY A 320 25.31 9.36 -11.56
N THR A 321 26.32 10.16 -11.20
CA THR A 321 26.12 11.58 -10.86
C THR A 321 25.57 12.35 -12.06
N ASP A 322 24.94 13.51 -11.83
CA ASP A 322 24.39 14.35 -12.92
C ASP A 322 25.43 14.63 -14.00
N PHE A 323 26.67 14.92 -13.60
CA PHE A 323 27.79 15.09 -14.52
C PHE A 323 28.11 13.81 -15.32
N GLN A 324 28.09 12.63 -14.68
CA GLN A 324 28.31 11.36 -15.39
C GLN A 324 27.20 11.08 -16.40
N GLN A 325 25.94 11.32 -16.02
CA GLN A 325 24.80 11.13 -16.91
C GLN A 325 24.88 12.06 -18.13
N GLN A 326 25.26 13.32 -17.94
CA GLN A 326 25.49 14.27 -19.04
C GLN A 326 26.59 13.78 -19.99
N VAL A 327 27.72 13.29 -19.46
CA VAL A 327 28.78 12.70 -20.26
C VAL A 327 28.26 11.49 -21.06
N TRP A 328 27.52 10.58 -20.43
CA TRP A 328 26.99 9.39 -21.09
C TRP A 328 25.91 9.69 -22.15
N GLN A 329 25.11 10.74 -21.95
CA GLN A 329 24.18 11.24 -22.97
C GLN A 329 24.95 11.80 -24.17
N GLN A 330 26.01 12.58 -23.92
CA GLN A 330 26.83 13.14 -25.00
C GLN A 330 27.53 12.05 -25.81
N LEU A 331 28.01 10.98 -25.17
CA LEU A 331 28.62 9.85 -25.87
C LEU A 331 27.68 9.15 -26.85
N GLN A 332 26.37 9.15 -26.59
CA GLN A 332 25.38 8.53 -27.49
C GLN A 332 25.17 9.29 -28.79
N THR A 333 25.58 10.56 -28.85
CA THR A 333 25.51 11.38 -30.08
C THR A 333 26.60 11.04 -31.09
N ILE A 334 27.63 10.29 -30.68
CA ILE A 334 28.79 9.98 -31.50
C ILE A 334 28.44 8.87 -32.52
N PRO A 335 28.53 9.14 -33.85
CA PRO A 335 28.21 8.16 -34.88
C PRO A 335 29.09 6.90 -34.82
N PHE A 336 28.56 5.77 -35.28
CA PHE A 336 29.30 4.52 -35.36
C PHE A 336 30.57 4.68 -36.22
N GLY A 337 31.70 4.15 -35.74
CA GLY A 337 32.99 4.20 -36.44
C GLY A 337 33.74 5.53 -36.34
N SER A 338 33.17 6.55 -35.69
CA SER A 338 33.85 7.84 -35.43
C SER A 338 34.56 7.85 -34.07
N SER A 339 35.54 8.75 -33.91
CA SER A 339 36.26 8.97 -32.66
C SER A 339 36.20 10.44 -32.26
N CYS A 340 35.97 10.71 -30.98
CA CYS A 340 36.13 12.04 -30.39
C CYS A 340 37.16 11.99 -29.26
N SER A 341 37.76 13.14 -28.97
CA SER A 341 38.63 13.33 -27.82
C SER A 341 37.81 13.60 -26.55
N TYR A 342 38.41 13.44 -25.37
CA TYR A 342 37.78 13.87 -24.12
C TYR A 342 37.63 15.38 -24.03
N GLN A 343 38.47 16.15 -24.73
CA GLN A 343 38.33 17.59 -24.84
C GLN A 343 37.04 17.94 -25.59
N ASP A 344 36.76 17.25 -26.69
CA ASP A 344 35.57 17.52 -27.52
C ASP A 344 34.27 17.33 -26.72
N ILE A 345 34.22 16.32 -25.84
CA ILE A 345 33.09 16.08 -24.94
C ILE A 345 33.03 17.16 -23.85
N ALA A 346 34.17 17.54 -23.27
CA ALA A 346 34.24 18.59 -22.25
C ALA A 346 33.77 19.95 -22.81
N ASP A 347 34.11 20.25 -24.05
CA ASP A 347 33.70 21.46 -24.78
C ASP A 347 32.20 21.43 -25.12
N ALA A 348 31.69 20.28 -25.56
CA ALA A 348 30.27 20.08 -25.81
C ALA A 348 29.41 20.20 -24.55
N LEU A 349 29.98 19.88 -23.38
CA LEU A 349 29.37 20.08 -22.06
C LEU A 349 29.60 21.50 -21.49
N HIS A 350 30.16 22.42 -22.28
CA HIS A 350 30.51 23.79 -21.89
C HIS A 350 31.41 23.87 -20.65
N ASN A 351 32.23 22.84 -20.42
CA ASN A 351 33.17 22.78 -19.31
C ASN A 351 34.55 22.28 -19.79
N PRO A 352 35.30 23.11 -20.55
CA PRO A 352 36.57 22.72 -21.17
C PRO A 352 37.64 22.27 -20.17
N LYS A 353 37.53 22.62 -18.88
CA LYS A 353 38.45 22.20 -17.82
C LYS A 353 38.15 20.79 -17.28
N ALA A 354 37.00 20.21 -17.60
CA ALA A 354 36.53 18.95 -17.04
C ALA A 354 37.07 17.69 -17.74
N VAL A 355 38.09 17.79 -18.60
CA VAL A 355 38.65 16.66 -19.39
C VAL A 355 38.97 15.42 -18.54
N ARG A 356 39.63 15.61 -17.38
CA ARG A 356 39.92 14.50 -16.46
C ARG A 356 38.67 13.89 -15.84
N ALA A 357 37.67 14.73 -15.53
CA ALA A 357 36.39 14.27 -14.99
C ALA A 357 35.59 13.50 -16.05
N VAL A 358 35.62 13.92 -17.32
CA VAL A 358 35.05 13.17 -18.45
C VAL A 358 35.71 11.80 -18.59
N GLY A 359 37.04 11.74 -18.53
CA GLY A 359 37.77 10.46 -18.55
C GLY A 359 37.38 9.54 -17.39
N ALA A 360 37.22 10.09 -16.18
CA ALA A 360 36.75 9.34 -15.01
C ALA A 360 35.28 8.90 -15.11
N ALA A 361 34.41 9.71 -15.74
CA ALA A 361 33.01 9.37 -16.01
C ALA A 361 32.89 8.23 -17.02
N ASN A 362 33.73 8.24 -18.06
CA ASN A 362 33.80 7.16 -19.06
C ASN A 362 34.26 5.84 -18.43
N GLY A 363 35.31 5.88 -17.60
CA GLY A 363 35.78 4.68 -16.88
C GLY A 363 34.77 4.10 -15.88
N LYS A 364 33.78 4.88 -15.46
CA LYS A 364 32.68 4.45 -14.58
C LYS A 364 31.39 4.11 -15.33
N ASN A 365 31.40 4.08 -16.67
CA ASN A 365 30.22 3.75 -17.46
C ASN A 365 29.84 2.26 -17.28
N PRO A 366 28.67 1.96 -16.67
CA PRO A 366 28.25 0.58 -16.42
C PRO A 366 27.78 -0.16 -17.68
N VAL A 367 27.61 0.52 -18.82
CA VAL A 367 27.07 -0.04 -20.07
C VAL A 367 27.97 0.26 -21.28
N ALA A 368 29.30 0.09 -21.09
CA ALA A 368 30.37 0.56 -21.98
C ALA A 368 30.37 0.07 -23.45
N ILE A 369 29.45 -0.82 -23.85
CA ILE A 369 29.22 -1.25 -25.24
C ILE A 369 28.07 -0.44 -25.87
N ILE A 370 26.98 -0.29 -25.11
CA ILE A 370 25.75 0.36 -25.55
C ILE A 370 25.98 1.88 -25.60
N VAL A 371 26.49 2.44 -24.50
CA VAL A 371 26.99 3.82 -24.45
C VAL A 371 28.50 3.79 -24.66
N PRO A 372 29.01 4.28 -25.80
CA PRO A 372 30.38 4.02 -26.19
C PRO A 372 31.40 4.93 -25.54
N CYS A 373 32.30 4.37 -24.74
CA CYS A 373 33.43 5.12 -24.19
C CYS A 373 34.71 5.01 -25.04
N HIS A 374 34.82 3.96 -25.86
CA HIS A 374 36.05 3.61 -26.56
C HIS A 374 35.83 3.03 -27.97
N ARG A 375 34.87 3.52 -28.78
CA ARG A 375 34.58 2.97 -30.14
C ARG A 375 35.67 3.13 -31.21
N GLY A 376 36.90 3.53 -30.87
CA GLY A 376 38.03 3.65 -31.81
C GLY A 376 38.63 2.29 -32.21
N ARG A 377 39.27 2.20 -33.38
CA ARG A 377 39.87 0.99 -34.02
C ARG A 377 40.65 0.02 -33.11
N LYS A 378 41.05 0.43 -31.90
CA LYS A 378 41.67 -0.40 -30.87
C LYS A 378 40.69 -1.14 -29.95
N ALA A 379 39.41 -0.78 -29.86
CA ALA A 379 38.42 -1.53 -29.07
C ALA A 379 37.81 -2.70 -29.84
N ILE A 380 37.77 -2.63 -31.18
CA ILE A 380 37.73 -3.86 -31.98
C ILE A 380 38.98 -4.65 -31.61
N PHE A 381 40.17 -4.06 -31.55
CA PHE A 381 41.35 -4.80 -31.11
C PHE A 381 41.31 -5.30 -29.64
N ILE A 382 40.66 -4.67 -28.66
CA ILE A 382 40.59 -5.18 -27.27
C ILE A 382 39.43 -6.17 -27.11
N ALA A 383 38.28 -5.95 -27.75
CA ALA A 383 37.20 -6.93 -27.80
C ALA A 383 37.62 -8.14 -28.62
N THR A 384 38.28 -7.94 -29.76
CA THR A 384 38.86 -8.98 -30.62
C THR A 384 40.14 -9.57 -30.04
N VAL A 385 40.99 -8.86 -29.27
CA VAL A 385 42.14 -9.49 -28.56
C VAL A 385 41.68 -10.22 -27.30
N CYS A 386 40.65 -9.76 -26.58
CA CYS A 386 40.02 -10.56 -25.52
C CYS A 386 39.32 -11.79 -26.12
N LEU A 387 38.56 -11.62 -27.21
CA LEU A 387 37.91 -12.72 -27.92
C LEU A 387 38.93 -13.67 -28.57
N ILE A 388 40.06 -13.18 -29.09
CA ILE A 388 41.17 -13.97 -29.67
C ILE A 388 42.04 -14.62 -28.59
N MET A 389 42.29 -13.97 -27.44
CA MET A 389 42.96 -14.60 -26.29
C MET A 389 42.10 -15.71 -25.69
N LEU A 390 40.77 -15.52 -25.62
CA LEU A 390 39.83 -16.56 -25.23
C LEU A 390 39.72 -17.67 -26.30
N LEU A 391 39.76 -17.33 -27.59
CA LEU A 391 39.78 -18.31 -28.70
C LEU A 391 41.06 -19.14 -28.75
N LYS A 392 42.23 -18.60 -28.37
CA LYS A 392 43.49 -19.38 -28.35
C LYS A 392 43.62 -20.35 -27.17
N ILE A 393 42.83 -20.18 -26.11
CA ILE A 393 42.74 -21.13 -24.99
C ILE A 393 41.63 -22.18 -25.25
N SER A 394 40.66 -21.89 -26.11
CA SER A 394 39.54 -22.79 -26.47
C SER A 394 39.57 -23.26 -27.94
N ILE A 395 40.74 -23.67 -28.46
CA ILE A 395 40.81 -24.52 -29.69
C ILE A 395 40.77 -26.00 -29.29
N ASN A 396 39.90 -26.38 -28.36
CA ASN A 396 39.61 -27.79 -28.12
C ASN A 396 38.17 -28.13 -27.76
N HIS A 397 37.20 -27.23 -27.97
CA HIS A 397 35.80 -27.64 -28.17
C HIS A 397 34.93 -26.50 -28.72
N LYS A 398 34.23 -26.76 -29.83
CA LYS A 398 33.20 -25.89 -30.41
C LYS A 398 31.98 -25.81 -29.47
N GLN A 399 31.96 -24.90 -28.48
CA GLN A 399 30.71 -24.58 -27.75
C GLN A 399 30.63 -23.23 -27.00
N ASP A 400 31.68 -22.38 -26.99
CA ASP A 400 31.83 -21.36 -25.93
C ASP A 400 31.33 -19.91 -26.19
N LEU A 401 30.74 -19.56 -27.33
CA LEU A 401 30.28 -18.18 -27.56
C LEU A 401 29.00 -17.78 -26.79
N ARG A 402 28.33 -18.73 -26.12
CA ARG A 402 27.07 -18.48 -25.39
C ARG A 402 27.26 -17.89 -23.97
N ASN A 403 28.49 -17.78 -23.46
CA ASN A 403 28.75 -17.60 -22.02
C ASN A 403 29.38 -16.25 -21.59
N LEU A 404 29.63 -15.31 -22.51
CA LEU A 404 30.48 -14.14 -22.22
C LEU A 404 29.76 -12.87 -21.71
N VAL A 405 28.42 -12.83 -21.72
CA VAL A 405 27.66 -11.64 -21.35
C VAL A 405 26.55 -12.00 -20.37
N SER A 406 26.67 -11.55 -19.12
CA SER A 406 25.55 -11.53 -18.16
C SER A 406 25.00 -10.13 -18.01
N LEU A 407 23.67 -10.02 -18.04
CA LEU A 407 22.92 -8.78 -17.83
C LEU A 407 22.33 -8.81 -16.41
N ASN A 408 22.42 -7.69 -15.68
CA ASN A 408 22.14 -7.60 -14.25
C ASN A 408 21.13 -6.50 -13.89
#